data_AF-A0A3D1ZND9-F1
#
_entry.id   AF-A0A3D1ZND9-F1
#
_cell.length_a   1.000
_cell.length_b   1.000
_cell.length_c   1.000
_cell.angle_alpha   90.00
_cell.angle_beta   90.00
_cell.angle_gamma   90.00
#
_symmetry.space_group_name_H-M   'P 1'
#
loop_
_entity.id
_entity.type
_entity.pdbx_description
1 polymer ?
#
loop_
_entity_poly.entity_id
_entity_poly.type
_entity_poly.pdbx_seq_one_letter_code
_entity_poly.pdbx_strand_id
1 'polypeptide(L)' 'MEAFQRDFIQLAIEAQALCFGNFTLKSGRNSPYFFNAGKFDNGQALAMLGKCYAAKIVASGLSFDMLF' A
#
# COMPACT_ATOMS: atom_id res chain seq x y z
N MET A 1 12.38 -10.17 -0.44
CA MET A 1 11.48 -9.03 -0.14
C MET A 1 12.36 -7.83 0.16
N GLU A 2 12.26 -6.81 -0.68
CA GLU A 2 12.99 -5.55 -0.55
C GLU A 2 12.61 -4.83 0.74
N ALA A 3 13.48 -3.95 1.27
CA ALA A 3 13.23 -3.25 2.52
C ALA A 3 11.93 -2.43 2.48
N PHE A 4 11.71 -1.68 1.40
CA PHE A 4 10.51 -0.84 1.23
C PHE A 4 9.20 -1.64 1.24
N GLN A 5 9.22 -2.94 0.93
CA GLN A 5 8.02 -3.78 0.99
C GLN A 5 7.64 -4.10 2.44
N ARG A 6 8.62 -4.31 3.33
CA ARG A 6 8.37 -4.48 4.77
C ARG A 6 7.81 -3.19 5.35
N ASP A 7 8.46 -2.07 5.04
CA ASP A 7 8.07 -0.75 5.56
C ASP A 7 6.65 -0.37 5.11
N PHE A 8 6.27 -0.70 3.87
CA PHE A 8 4.92 -0.50 3.37
C PHE A 8 3.86 -1.32 4.12
N ILE A 9 4.12 -2.61 4.37
CA ILE A 9 3.17 -3.47 5.10
C ILE A 9 3.03 -2.98 6.54
N GLN A 10 4.13 -2.60 7.18
CA GLN A 10 4.13 -2.06 8.54
C GLN A 10 3.31 -0.76 8.61
N LEU A 11 3.57 0.18 7.69
CA LEU A 11 2.79 1.41 7.55
C LEU A 11 1.29 1.12 7.33
N ALA A 12 0.96 0.13 6.49
CA ALA A 12 -0.42 -0.23 6.20
C ALA A 12 -1.16 -0.76 7.43
N ILE A 13 -0.49 -1.56 8.27
CA ILE A 13 -1.06 -2.06 9.52
C ILE A 13 -1.25 -0.90 10.52
N GLU A 14 -0.22 -0.06 10.69
CA GLU A 14 -0.26 1.10 11.59
C GLU A 14 -1.36 2.10 11.22
N ALA A 15 -1.53 2.38 9.93
CA ALA A 15 -2.58 3.26 9.42
C ALA A 15 -3.98 2.62 9.43
N GLN A 16 -4.11 1.34 9.84
CA GLN A 16 -5.33 0.54 9.66
C GLN A 16 -5.81 0.50 8.19
N ALA A 17 -4.88 0.70 7.26
CA ALA A 17 -5.11 0.48 5.83
C ALA A 17 -5.14 -1.00 5.51
N LEU A 18 -4.40 -1.84 6.23
CA LEU A 18 -4.45 -3.30 6.15
C LEU A 18 -5.02 -3.88 7.45
N CYS A 19 -6.20 -4.48 7.37
CA CYS A 19 -6.88 -5.10 8.50
C CYS A 19 -7.13 -6.59 8.25
N PHE A 20 -7.09 -7.39 9.31
CA PHE A 20 -7.39 -8.83 9.30
C PHE A 20 -8.73 -9.11 9.98
N GLY A 21 -9.51 -10.05 9.44
CA GLY A 21 -10.89 -10.31 9.85
C GLY A 21 -11.71 -10.90 8.70
N ASN A 22 -13.04 -10.92 8.83
CA ASN A 22 -13.92 -11.41 7.76
C ASN A 22 -14.49 -10.25 6.97
N PHE A 23 -14.11 -10.14 5.70
CA PHE A 23 -14.56 -9.08 4.80
C PHE A 23 -15.19 -9.66 3.53
N THR A 24 -16.28 -9.06 3.06
CA THR A 24 -16.85 -9.39 1.75
C THR A 24 -16.36 -8.37 0.72
N LEU A 25 -15.65 -8.85 -0.30
CA LEU A 25 -15.10 -8.01 -1.37
C LEU A 25 -16.18 -7.60 -2.38
N LYS A 26 -15.89 -6.61 -3.23
CA LYS A 26 -16.77 -6.18 -4.33
C LYS A 26 -17.17 -7.32 -5.27
N SER A 27 -16.32 -8.34 -5.39
CA SER A 27 -16.60 -9.55 -6.17
C SER A 27 -17.50 -10.57 -5.46
N GLY A 28 -17.96 -10.30 -4.24
CA GLY A 28 -18.70 -11.23 -3.39
C GLY A 28 -17.84 -12.29 -2.67
N ARG A 29 -16.52 -12.28 -2.86
CA ARG A 29 -15.62 -13.23 -2.18
C ARG A 29 -15.44 -12.84 -0.71
N ASN A 30 -15.41 -13.83 0.18
CA ASN A 30 -14.98 -13.65 1.55
C ASN A 30 -13.44 -13.65 1.63
N SER A 31 -12.88 -12.63 2.26
CA SER A 31 -11.45 -12.42 2.41
C SER A 31 -11.07 -12.33 3.90
N PRO A 32 -9.96 -12.97 4.32
CA PRO A 32 -9.47 -12.88 5.69
C PRO A 32 -8.76 -11.53 5.99
N TYR A 33 -8.66 -10.65 5.00
CA TYR A 33 -8.11 -9.32 5.15
C TYR A 33 -8.78 -8.32 4.19
N PHE A 34 -8.66 -7.04 4.51
CA PHE A 34 -9.08 -5.94 3.65
C PHE A 34 -8.00 -4.87 3.60
N PHE A 35 -7.82 -4.29 2.41
CA PHE A 35 -6.89 -3.20 2.18
C PHE A 35 -7.64 -1.94 1.73
N ASN A 36 -7.52 -0.86 2.49
CA ASN A 36 -8.11 0.44 2.21
C ASN A 36 -7.01 1.52 2.15
N ALA A 37 -6.56 1.85 0.95
CA ALA A 37 -5.56 2.91 0.74
C ALA A 37 -6.04 4.29 1.21
N GLY A 38 -7.36 4.52 1.30
CA GLY A 38 -7.92 5.78 1.82
C GLY A 38 -7.64 6.04 3.30
N LYS A 39 -7.07 5.06 4.02
CA LYS A 39 -6.61 5.20 5.41
C LYS A 39 -5.21 5.80 5.54
N PHE A 40 -4.48 5.99 4.44
CA PHE A 40 -3.30 6.85 4.43
C PHE A 40 -3.74 8.33 4.36
N ASP A 41 -4.34 8.83 5.44
CA ASP A 41 -5.10 10.08 5.46
C ASP A 41 -4.35 11.27 6.11
N ASN A 42 -3.08 11.09 6.47
CA ASN A 42 -2.23 12.13 7.03
C ASN A 42 -0.92 12.30 6.26
N GLY A 43 -0.26 13.44 6.47
CA GLY A 43 0.94 13.81 5.72
C GLY A 43 2.11 12.83 5.87
N GLN A 44 2.31 12.25 7.06
CA GLN A 44 3.36 11.27 7.30
C GLN A 44 3.10 9.97 6.53
N ALA A 45 1.86 9.47 6.58
CA ALA A 45 1.44 8.29 5.86
C ALA A 45 1.58 8.47 4.34
N LEU A 46 1.13 9.60 3.80
CA LEU A 46 1.27 9.94 2.38
C LEU A 46 2.74 10.06 1.94
N ALA A 47 3.59 10.68 2.76
CA ALA A 47 5.02 10.80 2.46
C ALA A 47 5.71 9.43 2.40
N MET A 48 5.40 8.54 3.36
CA MET A 48 5.94 7.18 3.36
C MET A 48 5.39 6.34 2.20
N LEU A 49 4.10 6.47 1.90
CA LEU A 49 3.48 5.84 0.74
C LEU A 49 4.20 6.22 -0.56
N GLY A 50 4.43 7.51 -0.78
CA GLY A 50 5.16 8.02 -1.95
C GLY A 50 6.57 7.45 -2.07
N LYS A 51 7.32 7.36 -0.97
CA LYS A 51 8.66 6.73 -0.95
C LYS A 51 8.62 5.26 -1.35
N CYS A 52 7.65 4.50 -0.84
CA CYS A 52 7.49 3.08 -1.19
C CYS A 52 7.17 2.88 -2.67
N TYR A 53 6.26 3.69 -3.24
CA TYR A 53 5.95 3.65 -4.67
C TYR A 53 7.15 4.04 -5.53
N ALA A 54 7.86 5.13 -5.19
CA ALA A 54 9.04 5.58 -5.90
C ALA A 54 10.14 4.50 -5.91
N ALA A 55 10.41 3.87 -4.76
CA ALA A 55 11.38 2.77 -4.66
C ALA A 55 10.98 1.59 -5.56
N LYS A 56 9.70 1.24 -5.61
CA LYS A 56 9.22 0.14 -6.46
C LYS A 56 9.32 0.48 -7.95
N ILE A 57 9.01 1.72 -8.34
CA ILE A 57 9.13 2.19 -9.72
C ILE A 57 10.58 2.11 -10.18
N VAL A 58 11.53 2.65 -9.41
CA VAL A 58 12.96 2.56 -9.73
C VAL A 58 13.40 1.09 -9.81
N ALA A 59 13.03 0.26 -8.84
CA ALA A 59 13.39 -1.15 -8.83
C ALA A 59 12.74 -1.97 -9.96
N SER A 60 11.68 -1.47 -10.58
CA SER A 60 11.02 -2.16 -11.70
C SER A 60 11.80 -2.06 -13.01
N GLY A 61 12.70 -1.08 -13.13
CA GLY A 61 13.44 -0.81 -14.37
C GLY A 61 12.56 -0.35 -15.54
N LEU A 62 11.29 0.01 -15.29
CA LEU A 62 10.38 0.51 -16.31
C LEU A 62 10.77 1.95 -16.70
N SER A 63 10.94 2.18 -18.00
CA SER A 63 11.04 3.53 -18.55
C SER A 63 9.66 4.17 -18.67
N PHE A 64 9.55 5.44 -18.28
CA PHE A 64 8.33 6.23 -18.41
C PHE A 64 8.68 7.71 -18.52
N ASP A 65 7.81 8.49 -19.16
CA ASP A 65 7.98 9.93 -19.33
C ASP A 65 7.15 10.74 -18.31
N MET A 66 6.06 10.16 -17.80
CA MET A 66 5.15 10.82 -16.87
C MET A 66 4.37 9.80 -16.00
N LEU A 67 4.07 10.17 -14.76
CA LEU A 67 3.09 9.53 -13.88
C LEU A 67 1.85 10.44 -13.80
N PHE A 68 0.65 9.87 -13.93
CA PHE A 68 -0.63 10.58 -13.91
C PHE A 68 -1.54 10.09 -12.80
#